data_AF-A0AA47MNR3-F1
#
_entry.id   AF-A0AA47MNR3-F1
#
_cell.length_a   1.000
_cell.length_b   1.000
_cell.length_c   1.000
_cell.angle_alpha   90.00
_cell.angle_beta   90.00
_cell.angle_gamma   90.00
#
_symmetry.space_group_name_H-M   'P 1'
#
loop_
_entity.id
_entity.type
_entity.pdbx_description
1 polymer ?
#
loop_
_entity_poly.entity_id
_entity_poly.type
_entity_poly.pdbx_seq_one_letter_code
_entity_poly.pdbx_strand_id
1 'polypeptide(L)'
;MAVIITLEVRYNRQLDWKDGGNATEGCTLPLKQQQKKKEAEEEEEVKVSSCDKTSQYRNDLPSILMDKSLQEHSLSDEVRLAAEASKKYGSPAPTIFSKVIDKSIPADVIYEDEKCLAFRDITPQAPVHFLVIPKVTIPRISSAQDDDAELLGHLLVVVKNVAKKECLDEGYRVVINDGKHGAQSVYHLHIHVLGGRQMTWPPG
;
A
#
# COMPACT_ATOMS: atom_id res chain seq x y z
N MET A 1 -22.39 43.94 -7.99
CA MET A 1 -22.87 43.22 -6.79
C MET A 1 -22.54 41.75 -6.98
N ALA A 2 -21.58 41.21 -6.24
CA ALA A 2 -21.24 39.79 -6.26
C ALA A 2 -21.37 39.27 -4.82
N VAL A 3 -22.28 38.32 -4.62
CA VAL A 3 -22.56 37.69 -3.33
C VAL A 3 -21.64 36.47 -3.22
N ILE A 4 -20.64 36.54 -2.35
CA ILE A 4 -19.82 35.39 -1.96
C ILE A 4 -20.55 34.71 -0.82
N ILE A 5 -21.07 33.50 -1.07
CA ILE A 5 -21.63 32.63 -0.04
C ILE A 5 -20.47 31.81 0.53
N THR A 6 -19.99 32.18 1.72
CA THR A 6 -19.11 31.33 2.53
C THR A 6 -19.96 30.30 3.27
N LEU A 7 -19.83 29.02 2.90
CA LEU A 7 -20.35 27.90 3.69
C LEU A 7 -19.31 27.55 4.78
N GLU A 8 -19.60 27.93 6.02
CA GLU A 8 -18.91 27.41 7.21
C GLU A 8 -19.36 25.96 7.46
N VAL A 9 -18.47 24.99 7.23
CA VAL A 9 -18.64 23.64 7.77
C VAL A 9 -18.02 23.63 9.17
N ARG A 10 -18.88 23.69 10.21
CA ARG A 10 -18.46 23.47 11.60
C ARG A 10 -18.31 21.97 11.85
N TYR A 11 -17.07 21.49 11.91
CA TYR A 11 -16.77 20.13 12.37
C TYR A 11 -16.55 20.15 13.88
N ASN A 12 -17.50 19.61 14.64
CA ASN A 12 -17.40 19.50 16.10
C ASN A 12 -16.58 18.24 16.43
N ARG A 13 -15.35 18.41 16.92
CA ARG A 13 -14.43 17.31 17.24
C ARG A 13 -14.37 17.13 18.76
N GLN A 14 -14.90 16.03 19.26
CA GLN A 14 -14.52 15.50 20.58
C GLN A 14 -14.57 13.97 20.55
N LEU A 15 -13.44 13.36 20.15
CA LEU A 15 -13.14 11.97 20.45
C LEU A 15 -12.17 12.02 21.64
N ASP A 16 -12.70 11.74 22.82
CA ASP A 16 -11.98 11.65 24.08
C ASP A 16 -11.12 10.37 24.04
N TRP A 17 -9.83 10.53 23.72
CA TRP A 17 -8.84 9.47 23.79
C TRP A 17 -8.28 9.45 25.22
N LYS A 18 -8.60 8.40 25.98
CA LYS A 18 -7.99 8.20 27.30
C LYS A 18 -6.62 7.56 27.13
N ASP A 19 -5.61 8.36 27.42
CA ASP A 19 -4.21 7.94 27.51
C ASP A 19 -4.02 6.86 28.58
N GLY A 20 -3.33 5.80 28.20
CA GLY A 20 -2.72 4.83 29.08
C GLY A 20 -1.37 4.42 28.52
N GLY A 21 -0.32 5.19 28.83
CA GLY A 21 1.08 4.82 28.57
C GLY A 21 1.96 5.97 28.10
N ASN A 22 2.85 6.42 28.99
CA ASN A 22 3.91 7.40 28.73
C ASN A 22 4.68 7.10 27.43
N ALA A 23 4.60 8.00 26.44
CA ALA A 23 5.43 7.94 25.23
C ALA A 23 6.48 9.06 25.28
N THR A 24 7.55 8.81 26.03
CA THR A 24 8.84 9.48 25.84
C THR A 24 9.89 8.41 25.55
N GLU A 25 9.72 7.71 24.45
CA GLU A 25 10.80 6.94 23.83
C GLU A 25 10.88 7.40 22.37
N GLY A 26 12.06 7.86 21.96
CA GLY A 26 12.30 8.39 20.63
C GLY A 26 11.94 7.37 19.56
N CYS A 27 11.27 7.83 18.50
CA CYS A 27 10.85 6.99 17.39
C CYS A 27 12.09 6.60 16.55
N THR A 28 12.76 5.52 16.91
CA THR A 28 13.86 4.94 16.12
C THR A 28 13.32 3.82 15.24
N LEU A 29 13.54 3.93 13.92
CA LEU A 29 13.23 2.88 12.95
C LEU A 29 13.91 1.55 13.34
N PRO A 30 13.25 0.38 13.21
CA PRO A 30 13.82 -0.90 13.63
C PRO A 30 15.15 -1.23 12.91
N LEU A 31 16.18 -1.59 13.70
CA LEU A 31 17.56 -1.86 13.28
C LEU A 31 17.72 -2.83 12.08
N LYS A 32 16.79 -3.77 11.89
CA LYS A 32 16.84 -4.75 10.78
C LYS A 32 16.76 -4.10 9.39
N GLN A 33 16.26 -2.87 9.27
CA GLN A 33 16.15 -2.16 7.99
C GLN A 33 17.39 -1.32 7.66
N GLN A 34 18.20 -0.96 8.67
CA GLN A 34 19.38 -0.11 8.47
C GLN A 34 20.56 -0.88 7.84
N GLN A 35 20.66 -2.19 8.10
CA GLN A 35 21.78 -3.01 7.61
C GLN A 35 21.71 -3.32 6.12
N LYS A 36 20.52 -3.41 5.51
CA LYS A 36 20.40 -3.61 4.05
C LYS A 36 20.79 -2.40 3.21
N LYS A 37 20.94 -1.21 3.82
CA LYS A 37 21.21 0.04 3.09
C LYS A 37 22.70 0.26 2.81
N LYS A 38 23.59 -0.23 3.67
CA LYS A 38 25.05 -0.08 3.45
C LYS A 38 25.57 -0.89 2.26
N GLU A 39 24.94 -2.02 1.93
CA GLU A 39 25.37 -2.87 0.83
C GLU A 39 24.86 -2.38 -0.55
N ALA A 40 23.81 -1.54 -0.59
CA ALA A 40 23.22 -1.06 -1.84
C ALA A 40 23.78 0.30 -2.33
N GLU A 41 24.32 1.13 -1.44
CA GLU A 41 24.87 2.45 -1.81
C GLU A 41 26.30 2.38 -2.37
N GLU A 42 27.00 1.24 -2.25
CA GLU A 42 28.40 1.10 -2.70
C GLU A 42 28.55 0.65 -4.17
N GLU A 43 27.46 0.27 -4.85
CA GLU A 43 27.52 -0.24 -6.24
C GLU A 43 27.18 0.79 -7.34
N GLU A 44 26.76 2.02 -7.02
CA GLU A 44 26.28 3.00 -8.02
C GLU A 44 27.26 4.16 -8.31
N GLU A 45 28.56 3.89 -8.37
CA GLU A 45 29.55 4.89 -8.79
C GLU A 45 30.47 4.37 -9.92
N VAL A 46 29.92 4.16 -11.13
CA VAL A 46 30.73 3.92 -12.34
C VAL A 46 30.22 4.71 -13.56
N LYS A 47 30.91 5.85 -13.78
CA LYS A 47 31.31 6.51 -15.04
C LYS A 47 30.28 6.74 -16.17
N VAL A 48 29.86 8.00 -16.28
CA VAL A 48 29.35 8.63 -17.50
C VAL A 48 30.54 9.05 -18.39
N SER A 49 30.62 8.57 -19.63
CA SER A 49 31.48 9.17 -20.67
C SER A 49 30.69 9.40 -21.96
N SER A 50 30.77 10.64 -22.42
CA SER A 50 30.15 11.25 -23.60
C SER A 50 30.44 10.58 -24.95
N CYS A 51 29.47 10.62 -25.89
CA CYS A 51 29.75 10.93 -27.30
C CYS A 51 28.45 11.27 -28.08
N ASP A 52 28.46 12.44 -28.73
CA ASP A 52 27.47 12.93 -29.70
C ASP A 52 27.61 12.29 -31.09
N LYS A 53 26.49 12.12 -31.82
CA LYS A 53 26.19 12.72 -33.16
C LYS A 53 25.21 11.90 -34.04
N THR A 54 24.13 12.61 -34.44
CA THR A 54 23.50 12.72 -35.78
C THR A 54 22.72 11.57 -36.46
N SER A 55 21.43 11.87 -36.73
CA SER A 55 20.79 11.97 -38.06
C SER A 55 20.25 10.74 -38.82
N GLN A 56 18.92 10.73 -38.93
CA GLN A 56 18.08 10.55 -40.15
C GLN A 56 17.84 9.18 -40.82
N TYR A 57 16.51 8.93 -41.00
CA TYR A 57 15.79 8.30 -42.12
C TYR A 57 15.80 6.76 -42.32
N ARG A 58 14.64 6.13 -42.06
CA ARG A 58 13.66 5.56 -43.04
C ARG A 58 13.00 4.26 -42.56
N ASN A 59 11.69 4.21 -42.83
CA ASN A 59 10.77 3.08 -42.68
C ASN A 59 11.21 1.86 -43.51
N ASP A 60 10.94 0.65 -43.03
CA ASP A 60 10.00 -0.31 -43.65
C ASP A 60 10.15 -1.78 -43.18
N LEU A 61 9.02 -2.36 -42.75
CA LEU A 61 8.63 -3.79 -42.60
C LEU A 61 9.18 -4.65 -41.43
N PRO A 62 8.47 -5.75 -41.02
CA PRO A 62 7.03 -6.07 -41.07
C PRO A 62 6.46 -6.50 -39.70
N SER A 63 5.14 -6.72 -39.64
CA SER A 63 4.39 -7.25 -38.50
C SER A 63 4.97 -8.56 -37.94
N ILE A 64 5.78 -8.46 -36.90
CA ILE A 64 6.19 -9.61 -36.09
C ILE A 64 5.27 -9.62 -34.89
N LEU A 65 4.48 -10.68 -34.81
CA LEU A 65 3.83 -11.21 -33.61
C LEU A 65 4.57 -10.72 -32.37
N MET A 66 3.99 -9.73 -31.67
CA MET A 66 4.48 -9.37 -30.33
C MET A 66 4.33 -10.63 -29.50
N ASP A 67 5.48 -11.24 -29.24
CA ASP A 67 5.64 -12.42 -28.44
C ASP A 67 5.02 -12.14 -27.07
N LYS A 68 3.87 -12.77 -26.81
CA LYS A 68 3.16 -12.70 -25.53
C LYS A 68 4.05 -13.14 -24.36
N SER A 69 5.14 -13.87 -24.62
CA SER A 69 6.08 -14.34 -23.61
C SER A 69 6.92 -13.21 -23.00
N LEU A 70 7.21 -12.13 -23.74
CA LEU A 70 8.06 -11.04 -23.27
C LEU A 70 7.31 -9.99 -22.43
N GLN A 71 5.98 -10.00 -22.44
CA GLN A 71 5.16 -9.18 -21.53
C GLN A 71 4.92 -9.84 -20.16
N GLU A 72 5.10 -11.16 -20.04
CA GLU A 72 4.92 -11.87 -18.77
C GLU A 72 6.07 -11.62 -17.79
N HIS A 73 7.25 -11.22 -18.28
CA HIS A 73 8.46 -11.06 -17.46
C HIS A 73 8.61 -9.69 -16.76
N SER A 74 7.71 -8.72 -17.02
CA SER A 74 7.78 -7.36 -16.45
C SER A 74 6.63 -7.02 -15.50
N LEU A 75 5.75 -7.97 -15.19
CA LEU A 75 4.64 -7.76 -14.26
C LEU A 75 5.11 -7.99 -12.82
N SER A 76 4.75 -7.09 -11.91
CA SER A 76 5.03 -7.28 -10.49
C SER A 76 4.27 -8.51 -9.95
N ASP A 77 4.79 -9.11 -8.89
CA ASP A 77 4.18 -10.29 -8.26
C ASP A 77 2.73 -10.03 -7.86
N GLU A 78 2.41 -8.81 -7.44
CA GLU A 78 1.07 -8.37 -7.09
C GLU A 78 0.11 -8.41 -8.29
N VAL A 79 0.56 -8.00 -9.47
CA VAL A 79 -0.27 -8.02 -10.69
C VAL A 79 -0.59 -9.46 -11.11
N ARG A 80 0.39 -10.36 -10.99
CA ARG A 80 0.18 -11.79 -11.25
C ARG A 80 -0.78 -12.40 -10.23
N LEU A 81 -0.57 -12.17 -8.94
CA LEU A 81 -1.46 -12.62 -7.88
C LEU A 81 -2.88 -12.07 -8.06
N ALA A 82 -3.03 -10.83 -8.49
CA ALA A 82 -4.33 -10.23 -8.78
C ALA A 82 -5.05 -10.89 -9.95
N ALA A 83 -4.32 -11.24 -11.01
CA ALA A 83 -4.88 -11.97 -12.15
C ALA A 83 -5.38 -13.36 -11.74
N GLU A 84 -4.67 -14.06 -10.86
CA GLU A 84 -5.09 -15.34 -10.31
C GLU A 84 -6.26 -15.21 -9.33
N ALA A 85 -6.19 -14.25 -8.41
CA ALA A 85 -7.24 -13.99 -7.43
C ALA A 85 -8.56 -13.61 -8.08
N SER A 86 -8.52 -12.78 -9.13
CA SER A 86 -9.73 -12.40 -9.88
C SER A 86 -10.43 -13.56 -10.59
N LYS A 87 -9.68 -14.61 -10.98
CA LYS A 87 -10.25 -15.83 -11.55
C LYS A 87 -10.86 -16.74 -10.48
N LYS A 88 -10.36 -16.67 -9.24
CA LYS A 88 -10.68 -17.60 -8.16
C LYS A 88 -11.79 -17.11 -7.24
N TYR A 89 -12.00 -15.79 -7.10
CA TYR A 89 -12.83 -15.26 -6.02
C TYR A 89 -13.93 -14.28 -6.48
N GLY A 90 -15.17 -14.73 -6.26
CA GLY A 90 -16.43 -13.95 -6.23
C GLY A 90 -17.39 -14.47 -5.16
N SER A 91 -16.86 -15.12 -4.10
CA SER A 91 -17.61 -15.86 -3.08
C SER A 91 -16.90 -15.72 -1.72
N PRO A 92 -17.60 -15.78 -0.56
CA PRO A 92 -17.08 -15.42 0.77
C PRO A 92 -16.15 -16.48 1.39
N ALA A 93 -15.36 -17.18 0.57
CA ALA A 93 -14.42 -18.17 1.07
C ALA A 93 -13.31 -17.51 1.90
N PRO A 94 -12.84 -18.16 2.99
CA PRO A 94 -11.78 -17.62 3.83
C PRO A 94 -10.50 -17.38 3.04
N THR A 95 -9.92 -16.19 3.21
CA THR A 95 -8.70 -15.77 2.51
C THR A 95 -7.47 -16.06 3.38
N ILE A 96 -6.28 -15.78 2.85
CA ILE A 96 -5.05 -15.79 3.66
C ILE A 96 -5.13 -14.81 4.85
N PHE A 97 -5.87 -13.70 4.71
CA PHE A 97 -6.06 -12.75 5.81
C PHE A 97 -7.00 -13.28 6.88
N SER A 98 -7.98 -14.13 6.54
CA SER A 98 -8.78 -14.84 7.55
C SER A 98 -7.88 -15.68 8.46
N LYS A 99 -6.83 -16.30 7.89
CA LYS A 99 -5.82 -17.07 8.64
C LYS A 99 -4.87 -16.22 9.50
N VAL A 100 -4.69 -14.96 9.12
CA VAL A 100 -3.93 -14.00 9.92
C VAL A 100 -4.79 -13.51 11.09
N ILE A 101 -6.07 -13.23 10.85
CA ILE A 101 -7.03 -12.79 11.88
C ILE A 101 -7.25 -13.87 12.93
N ASP A 102 -7.41 -15.14 12.52
CA ASP A 102 -7.59 -16.27 13.44
C ASP A 102 -6.29 -16.78 14.08
N LYS A 103 -5.15 -16.16 13.74
CA LYS A 103 -3.81 -16.47 14.25
C LYS A 103 -3.30 -17.87 13.87
N SER A 104 -3.88 -18.51 12.84
CA SER A 104 -3.39 -19.79 12.31
C SER A 104 -2.08 -19.67 11.52
N ILE A 105 -1.78 -18.48 10.99
CA ILE A 105 -0.50 -18.16 10.35
C ILE A 105 0.15 -16.99 11.09
N PRO A 106 1.46 -17.04 11.40
CA PRO A 106 2.16 -15.94 12.05
C PRO A 106 2.20 -14.70 11.15
N ALA A 107 1.94 -13.55 11.74
CA ALA A 107 2.14 -12.23 11.13
C ALA A 107 2.79 -11.29 12.15
N ASP A 108 3.59 -10.34 11.66
CA ASP A 108 4.15 -9.28 12.52
C ASP A 108 3.09 -8.20 12.76
N VAL A 109 2.23 -8.44 13.77
CA VAL A 109 1.12 -7.56 14.14
C VAL A 109 1.64 -6.33 14.88
N ILE A 110 1.35 -5.16 14.33
CA ILE A 110 1.77 -3.85 14.88
C ILE A 110 0.59 -3.08 15.50
N TYR A 111 -0.64 -3.49 15.24
CA TYR A 111 -1.85 -2.96 15.87
C TYR A 111 -3.00 -3.98 15.78
N GLU A 112 -3.79 -4.11 16.83
CA GLU A 112 -5.01 -4.92 16.83
C GLU A 112 -6.07 -4.25 17.73
N ASP A 113 -7.30 -4.17 17.24
CA ASP A 113 -8.48 -3.81 18.05
C ASP A 113 -9.68 -4.68 17.68
N GLU A 114 -10.87 -4.33 18.16
CA GLU A 114 -12.10 -5.08 17.90
C GLU A 114 -12.54 -5.07 16.43
N LYS A 115 -12.19 -4.02 15.67
CA LYS A 115 -12.68 -3.79 14.30
C LYS A 115 -11.65 -4.19 13.24
N CYS A 116 -10.36 -4.09 13.54
CA CYS A 116 -9.30 -4.22 12.55
C CYS A 116 -7.99 -4.81 13.09
N LEU A 117 -7.09 -5.11 12.17
CA LEU A 117 -5.76 -5.62 12.42
C LEU A 117 -4.77 -4.91 11.47
N ALA A 118 -3.60 -4.52 11.98
CA ALA A 118 -2.49 -4.06 11.15
C ALA A 118 -1.25 -4.91 11.36
N PHE A 119 -0.59 -5.29 10.28
CA PHE A 119 0.60 -6.14 10.29
C PHE A 119 1.53 -5.80 9.13
N ARG A 120 2.82 -6.10 9.28
CA ARG A 120 3.82 -5.83 8.22
C ARG A 120 3.60 -6.73 7.01
N ASP A 121 3.79 -6.15 5.83
CA ASP A 121 3.74 -6.91 4.59
C ASP A 121 4.96 -7.84 4.50
N ILE A 122 4.76 -9.06 4.01
CA ILE A 122 5.83 -10.06 3.83
C ILE A 122 6.73 -9.74 2.62
N THR A 123 6.21 -8.97 1.66
CA THR A 123 6.89 -8.51 0.45
C THR A 123 6.89 -6.98 0.44
N PRO A 124 7.72 -6.32 1.28
CA PRO A 124 7.69 -4.88 1.44
C PRO A 124 8.17 -4.14 0.18
N GLN A 125 7.38 -3.17 -0.30
CA GLN A 125 7.69 -2.31 -1.46
C GLN A 125 8.31 -0.95 -1.06
N ALA A 126 8.48 -0.74 0.25
CA ALA A 126 9.13 0.42 0.87
C ALA A 126 9.73 -0.01 2.22
N PRO A 127 10.67 0.76 2.80
CA PRO A 127 11.24 0.47 4.12
C PRO A 127 10.16 0.20 5.18
N VAL A 128 9.13 1.05 5.22
CA VAL A 128 7.92 0.76 5.98
C VAL A 128 6.82 0.38 5.00
N HIS A 129 6.38 -0.88 5.05
CA HIS A 129 5.22 -1.37 4.33
C HIS A 129 4.38 -2.24 5.28
N PHE A 130 3.17 -1.79 5.58
CA PHE A 130 2.21 -2.56 6.38
C PHE A 130 0.81 -2.48 5.78
N LEU A 131 -0.02 -3.44 6.17
CA LEU A 131 -1.41 -3.55 5.75
C LEU A 131 -2.32 -3.27 6.96
N VAL A 132 -3.43 -2.57 6.72
CA VAL A 132 -4.54 -2.46 7.67
C VAL A 132 -5.76 -3.15 7.06
N ILE A 133 -6.33 -4.12 7.78
CA ILE A 133 -7.46 -4.93 7.32
C ILE A 133 -8.62 -4.89 8.33
N PRO A 134 -9.89 -4.88 7.89
CA PRO A 134 -11.02 -5.12 8.78
C PRO A 134 -11.07 -6.59 9.21
N LYS A 135 -11.56 -6.84 10.43
CA LYS A 135 -11.84 -8.21 10.91
C LYS A 135 -13.08 -8.81 10.23
N VAL A 136 -14.06 -7.98 9.87
CA VAL A 136 -15.17 -8.36 8.99
C VAL A 136 -14.67 -8.53 7.56
N THR A 137 -15.14 -9.57 6.89
CA THR A 137 -14.78 -9.87 5.51
C THR A 137 -15.52 -8.96 4.54
N ILE A 138 -14.85 -7.90 4.09
CA ILE A 138 -15.25 -7.10 2.92
C ILE A 138 -14.33 -7.52 1.77
N PRO A 139 -14.80 -8.17 0.69
CA PRO A 139 -13.90 -8.74 -0.31
C PRO A 139 -13.03 -7.71 -1.06
N ARG A 140 -13.58 -6.52 -1.30
CA ARG A 140 -12.93 -5.42 -2.02
C ARG A 140 -13.69 -4.13 -1.73
N ILE A 141 -13.07 -2.98 -1.99
CA ILE A 141 -13.69 -1.68 -1.67
C ILE A 141 -14.98 -1.46 -2.47
N SER A 142 -15.06 -1.95 -3.71
CA SER A 142 -16.29 -1.85 -4.51
C SER A 142 -17.47 -2.70 -4.00
N SER A 143 -17.26 -3.51 -2.96
CA SER A 143 -18.30 -4.32 -2.31
C SER A 143 -18.70 -3.77 -0.93
N ALA A 144 -18.05 -2.70 -0.46
CA ALA A 144 -18.45 -2.03 0.76
C ALA A 144 -19.87 -1.44 0.62
N GLN A 145 -20.64 -1.51 1.70
CA GLN A 145 -21.98 -0.94 1.78
C GLN A 145 -21.94 0.41 2.51
N ASP A 146 -23.01 1.20 2.41
CA ASP A 146 -23.10 2.50 3.10
C ASP A 146 -22.95 2.36 4.63
N ASP A 147 -23.42 1.25 5.19
CA ASP A 147 -23.29 0.92 6.62
C ASP A 147 -21.83 0.64 7.05
N ASP A 148 -20.92 0.40 6.11
CA ASP A 148 -19.49 0.22 6.38
C ASP A 148 -18.74 1.55 6.57
N ALA A 149 -19.41 2.71 6.38
CA ALA A 149 -18.76 4.02 6.41
C ALA A 149 -17.96 4.29 7.70
N GLU A 150 -18.51 3.92 8.86
CA GLU A 150 -17.81 4.07 10.15
C GLU A 150 -16.58 3.16 10.23
N LEU A 151 -16.68 1.93 9.73
CA LEU A 151 -15.58 0.98 9.68
C LEU A 151 -14.46 1.48 8.75
N LEU A 152 -14.81 1.94 7.54
CA LEU A 152 -13.84 2.48 6.59
C LEU A 152 -13.13 3.72 7.15
N GLY A 153 -13.88 4.60 7.82
CA GLY A 153 -13.32 5.76 8.55
C GLY A 153 -12.36 5.33 9.66
N HIS A 154 -12.74 4.31 10.44
CA HIS A 154 -11.90 3.72 11.47
C HIS A 154 -10.57 3.19 10.91
N LEU A 155 -10.61 2.44 9.79
CA LEU A 155 -9.38 1.93 9.15
C LEU A 155 -8.42 3.07 8.77
N LEU A 156 -8.92 4.18 8.22
CA LEU A 156 -8.08 5.34 7.86
C LEU A 156 -7.50 6.06 9.08
N VAL A 157 -8.24 6.14 10.18
CA VAL A 157 -7.74 6.68 11.45
C VAL A 157 -6.62 5.79 12.01
N VAL A 158 -6.80 4.47 11.95
CA VAL A 158 -5.79 3.49 12.35
C VAL A 158 -4.54 3.61 11.48
N VAL A 159 -4.67 3.71 10.16
CA VAL A 159 -3.55 3.97 9.23
C VAL A 159 -2.71 5.16 9.70
N LYS A 160 -3.34 6.31 9.96
CA LYS A 160 -2.64 7.52 10.40
C LYS A 160 -1.97 7.35 11.77
N ASN A 161 -2.61 6.64 12.70
CA ASN A 161 -2.06 6.42 14.04
C ASN A 161 -0.86 5.44 14.01
N VAL A 162 -0.95 4.37 13.22
CA VAL A 162 0.13 3.38 13.06
C VAL A 162 1.30 3.99 12.28
N ALA A 163 1.04 4.76 11.21
CA ALA A 163 2.09 5.47 10.48
C ALA A 163 2.92 6.40 11.37
N LYS A 164 2.27 7.10 12.32
CA LYS A 164 2.97 7.91 13.32
C LYS A 164 3.85 7.07 14.26
N LYS A 165 3.38 5.90 14.68
CA LYS A 165 4.17 4.97 15.52
C LYS A 165 5.36 4.37 14.77
N GLU A 166 5.24 4.25 13.45
CA GLU A 166 6.29 3.77 12.55
C GLU A 166 7.21 4.91 12.03
N CYS A 167 7.16 6.08 12.67
CA CYS A 167 8.03 7.23 12.39
C CYS A 167 7.93 7.76 10.94
N LEU A 168 6.75 7.70 10.33
CA LEU A 168 6.51 8.23 8.98
C LEU A 168 6.19 9.73 8.99
N ASP A 169 7.03 10.52 9.66
CA ASP A 169 6.83 11.95 9.90
C ASP A 169 6.98 12.80 8.62
N GLU A 170 7.78 12.33 7.65
CA GLU A 170 7.98 13.00 6.35
C GLU A 170 6.88 12.67 5.32
N GLY A 171 5.90 11.86 5.71
CA GLY A 171 4.78 11.46 4.87
C GLY A 171 4.84 10.00 4.41
N TYR A 172 3.74 9.57 3.80
CA TYR A 172 3.51 8.19 3.37
C TYR A 172 2.42 8.13 2.29
N ARG A 173 2.34 7.02 1.56
CA ARG A 173 1.28 6.75 0.59
C ARG A 173 0.34 5.69 1.13
N VAL A 174 -0.97 5.95 0.98
CA VAL A 174 -2.05 5.01 1.28
C VAL A 174 -2.60 4.48 -0.04
N VAL A 175 -2.70 3.16 -0.20
CA VAL A 175 -3.20 2.53 -1.44
C VAL A 175 -4.28 1.50 -1.09
N ILE A 176 -5.40 1.57 -1.81
CA ILE A 176 -6.45 0.56 -1.79
C ILE A 176 -6.63 0.08 -3.22
N ASN A 177 -6.32 -1.19 -3.45
CA ASN A 177 -6.37 -1.82 -4.75
C ASN A 177 -7.75 -2.46 -4.96
N ASP A 178 -8.37 -2.23 -6.11
CA ASP A 178 -9.68 -2.77 -6.44
C ASP A 178 -9.64 -3.62 -7.73
N GLY A 179 -9.88 -4.92 -7.56
CA GLY A 179 -9.94 -5.88 -8.66
C GLY A 179 -8.65 -6.02 -9.47
N LYS A 180 -8.81 -6.57 -10.69
CA LYS A 180 -7.68 -6.90 -11.58
C LYS A 180 -6.84 -5.68 -11.97
N HIS A 181 -7.49 -4.58 -12.36
CA HIS A 181 -6.79 -3.38 -12.84
C HIS A 181 -6.14 -2.58 -11.71
N GLY A 182 -6.65 -2.70 -10.48
CA GLY A 182 -5.98 -2.17 -9.30
C GLY A 182 -4.87 -3.07 -8.77
N ALA A 183 -4.57 -4.21 -9.40
CA ALA A 183 -3.61 -5.19 -8.88
C ALA A 183 -3.96 -5.71 -7.45
N GLN A 184 -5.25 -5.94 -7.17
CA GLN A 184 -5.68 -6.51 -5.89
C GLN A 184 -5.33 -8.01 -5.79
N SER A 185 -4.32 -8.33 -4.99
CA SER A 185 -3.80 -9.71 -4.83
C SER A 185 -4.64 -10.59 -3.90
N VAL A 186 -5.30 -9.99 -2.89
CA VAL A 186 -6.15 -10.71 -1.92
C VAL A 186 -7.54 -10.09 -1.86
N TYR A 187 -8.57 -10.92 -2.03
CA TYR A 187 -9.98 -10.50 -2.00
C TYR A 187 -10.52 -10.44 -0.57
N HIS A 188 -9.83 -9.64 0.24
CA HIS A 188 -10.21 -9.16 1.55
C HIS A 188 -9.64 -7.75 1.64
N LEU A 189 -10.47 -6.75 1.92
CA LEU A 189 -10.13 -5.33 1.89
C LEU A 189 -8.88 -5.09 2.72
N HIS A 190 -7.89 -4.46 2.11
CA HIS A 190 -6.64 -4.12 2.77
C HIS A 190 -6.17 -2.76 2.28
N ILE A 191 -5.63 -2.00 3.21
CA ILE A 191 -5.05 -0.69 2.95
C ILE A 191 -3.55 -0.83 3.09
N HIS A 192 -2.82 -0.65 2.00
CA HIS A 192 -1.37 -0.56 2.03
C HIS A 192 -0.95 0.81 2.55
N VAL A 193 0.06 0.82 3.42
CA VAL A 193 0.73 2.03 3.87
C VAL A 193 2.21 1.89 3.59
N LEU A 194 2.73 2.76 2.71
CA LEU A 194 4.12 2.75 2.25
C LEU A 194 4.83 4.04 2.65
N GLY A 195 6.01 3.93 3.25
CA GLY A 195 6.80 5.09 3.67
C GLY A 195 8.26 4.76 3.97
N GLY A 196 8.99 5.74 4.51
CA GLY A 196 10.42 5.64 4.79
C GLY A 196 11.31 5.85 3.55
N ARG A 197 10.72 6.24 2.42
CA ARG A 197 11.41 6.70 1.21
C ARG A 197 10.51 7.65 0.42
N GLN A 198 11.10 8.43 -0.49
CA GLN A 198 10.34 9.20 -1.46
C GLN A 198 9.52 8.28 -2.37
N MET A 199 8.22 8.55 -2.50
CA MET A 199 7.33 7.84 -3.41
C MET A 199 7.32 8.52 -4.78
N THR A 200 7.34 7.73 -5.86
CA THR A 200 7.35 8.21 -7.26
C THR A 200 5.95 8.51 -7.78
N TRP A 201 5.86 9.19 -8.92
CA TRP A 201 4.61 9.47 -9.63
C TRP A 201 4.77 9.08 -11.11
N PRO A 202 3.81 8.36 -11.74
CA PRO A 202 2.49 7.96 -11.23
C PRO A 202 2.54 6.88 -10.11
N PRO A 203 1.42 6.64 -9.38
CA PRO A 203 1.36 5.70 -8.27
C PRO A 203 0.97 4.29 -8.74
N GLY A 204 1.79 3.74 -9.63
CA GLY A 204 1.62 2.44 -10.27
C GLY A 204 2.70 2.24 -11.29
#